data_AF-A0A511YGF5-F1
#
_entry.id   AF-A0A511YGF5-F1
#
_cell.length_a   1.000
_cell.length_b   1.000
_cell.length_c   1.000
_cell.angle_alpha   90.00
_cell.angle_beta   90.00
_cell.angle_gamma   90.00
#
_symmetry.space_group_name_H-M   'P 1'
#
loop_
_entity.id
_entity.type
_entity.pdbx_description
1 polymer ?
#
loop_
_entity_poly.entity_id
_entity_poly.type
_entity_poly.pdbx_seq_one_letter_code
_entity_poly.pdbx_strand_id
1 'polypeptide(L)'
;MNPYLLFIDTETTAVPKRWDLPYADTGNWPSAVQVSWILCFEDGTEIKRADRYIFEQDLVISDESFRVHGITEEFLRSRGRSRREVLADLAGDLVKYHPLIIGHFLEFDLHILSADFLRAGLTNPFGDHRFYCTMLKSREYTSGTAKTGMRLPEFCCYLLNETAEPSHNAIVDAGMTARCFFEIRRQKRITEIDLKEKHRMIAAALHFPVLKSR
;
A
#
# COMPACT_ATOMS: atom_id res chain seq x y z
N MET A 1 14.31 -0.46 -16.80
CA MET A 1 13.33 -0.91 -15.80
C MET A 1 14.08 -0.87 -14.46
N ASN A 2 13.46 -0.37 -13.38
CA ASN A 2 14.15 -0.29 -12.09
C ASN A 2 14.20 -1.70 -11.51
N PRO A 3 15.40 -2.25 -11.19
CA PRO A 3 15.54 -3.67 -10.83
C PRO A 3 14.84 -4.06 -9.52
N TYR A 4 14.25 -3.10 -8.80
CA TYR A 4 13.63 -3.32 -7.50
C TYR A 4 12.11 -3.12 -7.53
N LEU A 5 11.42 -4.04 -6.88
CA LEU A 5 9.97 -4.01 -6.66
C LEU A 5 9.72 -3.94 -5.16
N LEU A 6 8.75 -3.14 -4.73
CA LEU A 6 8.31 -3.09 -3.35
C LEU A 6 6.80 -3.26 -3.29
N PHE A 7 6.35 -4.31 -2.65
CA PHE A 7 4.93 -4.59 -2.39
C PHE A 7 4.57 -4.06 -1.02
N ILE A 8 3.56 -3.21 -0.91
CA ILE A 8 3.16 -2.55 0.33
C ILE A 8 1.66 -2.71 0.57
N ASP A 9 1.30 -2.81 1.84
CA ASP A 9 -0.08 -2.83 2.32
C ASP A 9 -0.11 -2.28 3.77
N THR A 10 -1.27 -1.79 4.20
CA THR A 10 -1.46 -1.19 5.53
C THR A 10 -2.79 -1.58 6.17
N GLU A 11 -2.76 -1.82 7.48
CA GLU A 11 -3.97 -1.82 8.32
C GLU A 11 -4.07 -0.49 9.04
N THR A 12 -5.29 0.02 9.23
CA THR A 12 -5.51 1.42 9.63
C THR A 12 -6.55 1.57 10.73
N THR A 13 -6.46 2.67 11.48
CA THR A 13 -7.37 2.95 12.60
C THR A 13 -8.83 3.13 12.21
N ALA A 14 -9.11 3.56 10.97
CA ALA A 14 -10.45 3.81 10.43
C ALA A 14 -10.39 3.90 8.90
N VAL A 15 -11.52 4.20 8.26
CA VAL A 15 -11.58 4.67 6.87
C VAL A 15 -11.61 6.20 6.80
N PRO A 16 -11.10 6.84 5.73
CA PRO A 16 -11.14 8.30 5.58
C PRO A 16 -12.58 8.79 5.47
N LYS A 17 -12.84 9.96 6.05
CA LYS A 17 -14.18 10.60 5.97
C LYS A 17 -14.48 11.09 4.56
N ARG A 18 -13.45 11.58 3.86
CA ARG A 18 -13.50 12.13 2.51
C ARG A 18 -12.27 11.73 1.71
N TRP A 19 -12.49 11.27 0.49
CA TRP A 19 -11.41 10.87 -0.42
C TRP A 19 -10.87 12.02 -1.26
N ASP A 20 -11.62 13.10 -1.39
CA ASP A 20 -11.29 14.27 -2.23
C ASP A 20 -10.44 15.32 -1.52
N LEU A 21 -9.98 15.03 -0.29
CA LEU A 21 -9.13 15.93 0.49
C LEU A 21 -7.64 15.58 0.34
N PRO A 22 -6.73 16.56 0.32
CA PRO A 22 -5.29 16.28 0.28
C PRO A 22 -4.84 15.51 1.52
N TYR A 23 -3.79 14.69 1.42
CA TYR A 23 -3.21 13.97 2.57
C TYR A 23 -2.74 14.93 3.71
N ALA A 24 -2.49 16.20 3.37
CA ALA A 24 -2.14 17.25 4.33
C ALA A 24 -3.28 17.57 5.30
N ASP A 25 -4.54 17.21 4.99
CA ASP A 25 -5.64 17.25 5.94
C ASP A 25 -5.59 16.03 6.88
N THR A 26 -4.66 16.08 7.83
CA THR A 26 -4.41 14.98 8.75
C THR A 26 -5.58 14.71 9.70
N GLY A 27 -6.61 15.57 9.74
CA GLY A 27 -7.84 15.31 10.50
C GLY A 27 -8.84 14.41 9.76
N ASN A 28 -8.71 14.34 8.43
CA ASN A 28 -9.53 13.49 7.57
C ASN A 28 -9.00 12.05 7.48
N TRP A 29 -7.68 11.91 7.30
CA TRP A 29 -7.05 10.63 7.03
C TRP A 29 -6.81 9.85 8.33
N PRO A 30 -7.08 8.54 8.39
CA PRO A 30 -6.68 7.70 9.53
C PRO A 30 -5.15 7.60 9.67
N SER A 31 -4.70 6.82 10.66
CA SER A 31 -3.29 6.43 10.79
C SER A 31 -3.15 4.93 10.53
N ALA A 32 -1.99 4.51 10.05
CA ALA A 32 -1.64 3.10 9.97
C ALA A 32 -1.38 2.53 11.38
N VAL A 33 -1.83 1.31 11.61
CA VAL A 33 -1.52 0.48 12.80
C VAL A 33 -0.62 -0.69 12.45
N GLN A 34 -0.65 -1.15 11.20
CA GLN A 34 0.31 -2.09 10.62
C GLN A 34 0.80 -1.53 9.29
N VAL A 35 2.10 -1.59 9.06
CA VAL A 35 2.75 -1.22 7.80
C VAL A 35 3.66 -2.36 7.40
N SER A 36 3.36 -2.98 6.27
CA SER A 36 4.10 -4.15 5.80
C SER A 36 4.59 -3.93 4.39
N TRP A 37 5.85 -4.30 4.15
CA TRP A 37 6.40 -4.26 2.80
C TRP A 37 7.35 -5.42 2.52
N ILE A 38 7.37 -5.83 1.25
CA ILE A 38 8.24 -6.86 0.71
C ILE A 38 9.04 -6.22 -0.43
N LEU A 39 10.34 -6.12 -0.24
CA LEU A 39 11.29 -5.65 -1.24
C LEU A 39 11.93 -6.86 -1.92
N CYS A 40 11.90 -6.89 -3.25
CA CYS A 40 12.54 -7.93 -4.02
C CYS A 40 13.14 -7.38 -5.33
N PHE A 41 13.96 -8.20 -5.96
CA PHE A 41 14.40 -7.97 -7.33
C PHE A 41 13.26 -8.22 -8.32
N GLU A 42 13.43 -7.73 -9.55
CA GLU A 42 12.49 -7.96 -10.65
C GLU A 42 12.22 -9.45 -10.95
N ASP A 43 13.14 -10.35 -10.64
CA ASP A 43 12.98 -11.80 -10.81
C ASP A 43 12.18 -12.47 -9.67
N GLY A 44 11.81 -11.71 -8.64
CA GLY A 44 11.09 -12.18 -7.47
C GLY A 44 11.96 -12.59 -6.29
N THR A 45 13.29 -12.53 -6.41
CA THR A 45 14.21 -12.83 -5.30
C THR A 45 14.03 -11.80 -4.19
N GLU A 46 13.55 -12.25 -3.02
CA GLU A 46 13.31 -11.38 -1.86
C GLU A 46 14.63 -10.82 -1.29
N ILE A 47 14.64 -9.51 -1.06
CA ILE A 47 15.75 -8.78 -0.43
C ILE A 47 15.44 -8.52 1.04
N LYS A 48 14.22 -8.08 1.31
CA LYS A 48 13.76 -7.73 2.66
C LYS A 48 12.26 -7.92 2.78
N ARG A 49 11.85 -8.37 3.96
CA ARG A 49 10.47 -8.39 4.40
C ARG A 49 10.37 -7.64 5.72
N ALA A 50 9.48 -6.67 5.78
CA ALA A 50 9.21 -5.91 6.99
C ALA A 50 7.72 -5.97 7.31
N ASP A 51 7.44 -6.31 8.55
CA ASP A 51 6.12 -6.28 9.17
C ASP A 51 6.29 -5.47 10.44
N ARG A 52 5.59 -4.34 10.54
CA ARG A 52 5.77 -3.34 11.58
C ARG A 52 4.42 -2.88 12.08
N TYR A 53 4.31 -2.74 13.39
CA TYR A 53 3.12 -2.19 14.04
C TYR A 53 3.45 -0.82 14.60
N ILE A 54 2.49 0.09 14.53
CA ILE A 54 2.64 1.46 15.04
C ILE A 54 1.81 1.58 16.32
N PHE A 55 2.43 2.11 17.37
CA PHE A 55 1.75 2.54 18.57
C PHE A 55 2.16 3.97 18.94
N GLU A 56 1.15 4.79 19.17
CA GLU A 56 1.24 6.14 19.69
C GLU A 56 0.09 6.30 20.68
N GLN A 57 0.25 7.15 21.70
CA GLN A 57 -0.75 7.30 22.76
C GLN A 57 -2.10 7.84 22.25
N ASP A 58 -2.09 8.52 21.10
CA ASP A 58 -3.25 9.14 20.46
C ASP A 58 -3.94 8.25 19.41
N LEU A 59 -3.43 7.04 19.15
CA LEU A 59 -4.05 6.11 18.20
C LEU A 59 -5.34 5.52 18.78
N VAL A 60 -6.46 5.80 18.10
CA VAL A 60 -7.77 5.23 18.43
C VAL A 60 -8.26 4.38 17.26
N ILE A 61 -8.32 3.07 17.45
CA ILE A 61 -8.86 2.13 16.47
C ILE A 61 -10.38 2.13 16.57
N SER A 62 -11.06 2.32 15.44
CA SER A 62 -12.51 2.22 15.35
C SER A 62 -12.99 0.78 15.47
N ASP A 63 -14.20 0.56 15.99
CA ASP A 63 -14.81 -0.78 16.06
C ASP A 63 -14.91 -1.46 14.69
N GLU A 64 -15.07 -0.67 13.62
CA GLU A 64 -15.11 -1.19 12.25
C GLU A 64 -13.75 -1.75 11.82
N SER A 65 -12.67 -0.97 11.95
CA SER A 65 -11.32 -1.45 11.66
C SER A 65 -10.94 -2.64 12.54
N PHE A 66 -11.25 -2.59 13.84
CA PHE A 66 -11.00 -3.72 14.74
C PHE A 66 -11.72 -5.00 14.28
N ARG A 67 -12.98 -4.93 13.83
CA ARG A 67 -13.69 -6.09 13.28
C ARG A 67 -13.05 -6.65 12.00
N VAL A 68 -12.33 -5.81 11.25
CA VAL A 68 -11.64 -6.20 10.01
C VAL A 68 -10.31 -6.88 10.32
N HIS A 69 -9.40 -6.23 11.03
CA HIS A 69 -8.02 -6.71 11.20
C HIS A 69 -7.71 -7.32 12.59
N GLY A 70 -8.59 -7.15 13.58
CA GLY A 70 -8.45 -7.78 14.91
C GLY A 70 -7.29 -7.29 15.78
N ILE A 71 -6.60 -6.21 15.39
CA ILE A 71 -5.45 -5.66 16.12
C ILE A 71 -5.97 -4.84 17.30
N THR A 72 -5.56 -5.22 18.51
CA THR A 72 -5.94 -4.55 19.74
C THR A 72 -4.93 -3.50 20.16
N GLU A 73 -5.37 -2.53 20.97
CA GLU A 73 -4.48 -1.56 21.59
C GLU A 73 -3.44 -2.24 22.50
N GLU A 74 -3.82 -3.29 23.24
CA GLU A 74 -2.89 -4.07 24.07
C GLU A 74 -1.77 -4.71 23.23
N PHE A 75 -2.12 -5.24 22.06
CA PHE A 75 -1.14 -5.76 21.12
C PHE A 75 -0.21 -4.65 20.62
N LEU A 76 -0.74 -3.50 20.22
CA LEU A 76 0.07 -2.37 19.78
C LEU A 76 0.96 -1.82 20.90
N ARG A 77 0.48 -1.75 22.14
CA ARG A 77 1.29 -1.32 23.30
C ARG A 77 2.48 -2.24 23.54
N SER A 78 2.36 -3.53 23.26
CA SER A 78 3.41 -4.53 23.49
C SER A 78 4.33 -4.78 22.30
N ARG A 79 3.84 -4.64 21.06
CA ARG A 79 4.56 -4.96 19.82
C ARG A 79 4.83 -3.76 18.92
N GLY A 80 4.10 -2.67 19.12
CA GLY A 80 4.19 -1.46 18.33
C GLY A 80 5.45 -0.68 18.59
N ARG A 81 5.83 0.10 17.57
CA ARG A 81 6.93 1.07 17.60
C ARG A 81 6.36 2.46 17.32
N SER A 82 7.16 3.49 17.58
CA SER A 82 6.73 4.85 17.22
C SER A 82 6.49 4.97 15.71
N ARG A 83 5.52 5.79 15.32
CA ARG A 83 5.20 6.11 13.92
C ARG A 83 6.45 6.56 13.18
N ARG A 84 7.24 7.44 13.80
CA ARG A 84 8.47 7.98 13.22
C ARG A 84 9.51 6.88 12.93
N GLU A 85 9.67 5.91 13.82
CA GLU A 85 10.62 4.81 13.61
C GLU A 85 10.21 3.92 12.43
N VAL A 86 8.95 3.49 12.39
CA VAL A 86 8.44 2.61 11.31
C VAL A 86 8.53 3.29 9.95
N LEU A 87 8.12 4.55 9.87
CA LEU A 87 8.17 5.33 8.63
C LEU A 87 9.59 5.66 8.18
N ALA A 88 10.52 5.87 9.11
CA ALA A 88 11.93 6.05 8.77
C ALA A 88 12.55 4.78 8.18
N ASP A 89 12.20 3.58 8.70
CA ASP A 89 12.63 2.29 8.13
C ASP A 89 12.11 2.13 6.69
N LEU A 90 10.80 2.39 6.47
CA LEU A 90 10.20 2.35 5.12
C LEU A 90 10.85 3.37 4.17
N ALA A 91 10.99 4.63 4.60
CA ALA A 91 11.61 5.68 3.79
C ALA A 91 13.07 5.34 3.44
N GLY A 92 13.81 4.74 4.38
CA GLY A 92 15.18 4.27 4.15
C GLY A 92 15.25 3.27 2.99
N ASP A 93 14.36 2.27 2.96
CA ASP A 93 14.30 1.32 1.84
C ASP A 93 13.87 2.00 0.54
N LEU A 94 12.86 2.87 0.58
CA LEU A 94 12.37 3.58 -0.60
C LEU A 94 13.44 4.46 -1.24
N VAL A 95 14.23 5.17 -0.43
CA VAL A 95 15.34 6.01 -0.93
C VAL A 95 16.50 5.15 -1.43
N LYS A 96 16.85 4.09 -0.69
CA LYS A 96 18.00 3.24 -1.03
C LYS A 96 17.81 2.48 -2.34
N TYR A 97 16.63 1.89 -2.55
CA TYR A 97 16.37 1.01 -3.69
C TYR A 97 15.56 1.68 -4.80
N HIS A 98 14.88 2.79 -4.50
CA HIS A 98 14.05 3.52 -5.45
C HIS A 98 13.03 2.63 -6.22
N PRO A 99 12.33 1.67 -5.58
CA PRO A 99 11.62 0.60 -6.28
C PRO A 99 10.38 1.08 -7.05
N LEU A 100 9.85 0.24 -7.95
CA LEU A 100 8.44 0.32 -8.34
C LEU A 100 7.59 -0.07 -7.12
N ILE A 101 6.75 0.86 -6.65
CA ILE A 101 5.85 0.62 -5.51
C ILE A 101 4.56 -0.02 -6.02
N ILE A 102 4.21 -1.16 -5.44
CA ILE A 102 3.10 -2.00 -5.87
C ILE A 102 2.20 -2.29 -4.68
N GLY A 103 0.89 -2.22 -4.89
CA GLY A 103 -0.12 -2.53 -3.88
C GLY A 103 -1.42 -3.00 -4.50
N HIS A 104 -2.36 -3.43 -3.67
CA HIS A 104 -3.74 -3.67 -4.07
C HIS A 104 -4.63 -2.64 -3.40
N PHE A 105 -5.29 -1.79 -4.19
CA PHE A 105 -5.89 -0.53 -3.70
C PHE A 105 -4.87 0.50 -3.18
N LEU A 106 -3.65 0.48 -3.75
CA LEU A 106 -2.46 1.28 -3.36
C LEU A 106 -2.70 2.79 -3.11
N GLU A 107 -3.68 3.40 -3.77
CA GLU A 107 -4.03 4.81 -3.54
C GLU A 107 -4.37 5.06 -2.06
N PHE A 108 -5.08 4.14 -1.42
CA PHE A 108 -5.42 4.21 -0.01
C PHE A 108 -4.16 4.24 0.86
N ASP A 109 -3.28 3.23 0.72
CA ASP A 109 -2.04 3.12 1.51
C ASP A 109 -1.18 4.38 1.39
N LEU A 110 -1.04 4.90 0.16
CA LEU A 110 -0.24 6.08 -0.10
C LEU A 110 -0.81 7.33 0.59
N HIS A 111 -2.13 7.52 0.64
CA HIS A 111 -2.72 8.65 1.38
C HIS A 111 -2.50 8.52 2.89
N ILE A 112 -2.72 7.34 3.45
CA ILE A 112 -2.54 7.06 4.88
C ILE A 112 -1.09 7.30 5.29
N LEU A 113 -0.16 6.68 4.57
CA LEU A 113 1.27 6.82 4.84
C LEU A 113 1.73 8.26 4.63
N SER A 114 1.23 8.96 3.62
CA SER A 114 1.57 10.38 3.38
C SER A 114 1.11 11.28 4.53
N ALA A 115 -0.09 11.05 5.07
CA ALA A 115 -0.58 11.75 6.26
C ALA A 115 0.27 11.41 7.50
N ASP A 116 0.65 10.14 7.68
CA ASP A 116 1.50 9.72 8.79
C ASP A 116 2.94 10.24 8.69
N PHE A 117 3.52 10.33 7.49
CA PHE A 117 4.81 11.01 7.27
C PHE A 117 4.75 12.47 7.72
N LEU A 118 3.66 13.17 7.39
CA LEU A 118 3.44 14.54 7.83
C LEU A 118 3.30 14.64 9.35
N ARG A 119 2.49 13.77 9.99
CA ARG A 119 2.35 13.70 11.46
C ARG A 119 3.68 13.42 12.16
N ALA A 120 4.51 12.58 11.57
CA ALA A 120 5.82 12.23 12.11
C ALA A 120 6.89 13.31 11.88
N GLY A 121 6.58 14.39 11.15
CA GLY A 121 7.55 15.42 10.77
C GLY A 121 8.68 14.85 9.90
N LEU A 122 8.33 13.96 8.97
CA LEU A 122 9.24 13.31 8.02
C LEU A 122 8.88 13.73 6.58
N THR A 123 9.89 13.81 5.72
CA THR A 123 9.69 14.05 4.29
C THR A 123 8.97 12.87 3.67
N ASN A 124 7.93 13.14 2.87
CA ASN A 124 7.22 12.12 2.13
C ASN A 124 8.11 11.57 0.99
N PRO A 125 8.47 10.28 0.99
CA PRO A 125 9.41 9.71 0.03
C PRO A 125 8.77 9.32 -1.32
N PHE A 126 7.45 9.45 -1.49
CA PHE A 126 6.74 8.89 -2.65
C PHE A 126 6.82 9.74 -3.93
N GLY A 127 7.20 11.02 -3.82
CA GLY A 127 7.10 11.99 -4.93
C GLY A 127 7.87 11.61 -6.20
N ASP A 128 8.98 10.87 -6.06
CA ASP A 128 9.85 10.49 -7.17
C ASP A 128 9.64 9.03 -7.63
N HIS A 129 8.70 8.30 -7.03
CA HIS A 129 8.51 6.87 -7.28
C HIS A 129 7.45 6.60 -8.34
N ARG A 130 7.58 5.45 -8.99
CA ARG A 130 6.52 4.90 -9.86
C ARG A 130 5.60 4.02 -9.03
N PHE A 131 4.34 3.98 -9.44
CA PHE A 131 3.28 3.24 -8.76
C PHE A 131 2.61 2.23 -9.69
N TYR A 132 2.17 1.10 -9.14
CA TYR A 132 1.37 0.13 -9.85
C TYR A 132 0.34 -0.51 -8.91
N CYS A 133 -0.94 -0.43 -9.27
CA CYS A 133 -2.02 -0.98 -8.46
C CYS A 133 -2.64 -2.20 -9.15
N THR A 134 -2.55 -3.37 -8.51
CA THR A 134 -3.10 -4.62 -9.06
C THR A 134 -4.64 -4.60 -9.12
N MET A 135 -5.30 -3.85 -8.22
CA MET A 135 -6.75 -3.63 -8.29
C MET A 135 -7.15 -2.86 -9.57
N LEU A 136 -6.38 -1.84 -9.96
CA LEU A 136 -6.64 -1.13 -11.23
C LEU A 136 -6.45 -2.06 -12.42
N LYS A 137 -5.42 -2.93 -12.36
CA LYS A 137 -5.18 -3.94 -13.39
C LYS A 137 -6.31 -4.97 -13.49
N SER A 138 -6.89 -5.38 -12.36
CA SER A 138 -7.98 -6.36 -12.34
C SER A 138 -9.24 -5.93 -13.12
N ARG A 139 -9.45 -4.62 -13.34
CA ARG A 139 -10.57 -4.09 -14.15
C ARG A 139 -10.56 -4.59 -15.59
N GLU A 140 -9.39 -4.98 -16.10
CA GLU A 140 -9.25 -5.55 -17.45
C GLU A 140 -9.64 -7.03 -17.51
N TYR A 141 -9.92 -7.65 -16.37
CA TYR A 141 -10.32 -9.06 -16.24
C TYR A 141 -11.81 -9.21 -15.95
N THR A 142 -12.48 -8.12 -15.56
CA THR A 142 -13.94 -8.09 -15.38
C THR A 142 -14.64 -7.88 -16.72
N SER A 143 -15.47 -8.84 -17.12
CA SER A 143 -16.31 -8.73 -18.32
C SER A 143 -17.50 -7.79 -18.07
N GLY A 144 -17.34 -6.51 -18.39
CA GLY A 144 -18.44 -5.55 -18.49
C GLY A 144 -18.88 -4.87 -17.18
N THR A 145 -19.12 -3.55 -17.27
CA THR A 145 -19.76 -2.60 -16.33
C THR A 145 -19.24 -2.45 -14.90
N ALA A 146 -18.47 -3.40 -14.35
CA ALA A 146 -17.84 -3.24 -13.04
C ALA A 146 -16.72 -2.17 -13.11
N LYS A 147 -17.05 -0.93 -12.73
CA LYS A 147 -16.05 0.16 -12.58
C LYS A 147 -15.07 -0.10 -11.44
N THR A 148 -15.48 -0.91 -10.47
CA THR A 148 -14.70 -1.30 -9.30
C THR A 148 -13.81 -2.49 -9.68
N GLY A 149 -12.51 -2.42 -9.36
CA GLY A 149 -11.63 -3.59 -9.53
C GLY A 149 -12.06 -4.73 -8.60
N MET A 150 -11.58 -5.94 -8.87
CA MET A 150 -11.79 -7.10 -7.99
C MET A 150 -11.07 -6.87 -6.66
N ARG A 151 -11.63 -7.40 -5.56
CA ARG A 151 -10.94 -7.42 -4.26
C ARG A 151 -9.73 -8.35 -4.33
N LEU A 152 -8.76 -8.17 -3.43
CA LEU A 152 -7.50 -8.93 -3.48
C LEU A 152 -7.70 -10.46 -3.46
N PRO A 153 -8.53 -11.04 -2.57
CA PRO A 153 -8.75 -12.48 -2.58
C PRO A 153 -9.43 -12.96 -3.87
N GLU A 154 -10.43 -12.21 -4.37
CA GLU A 154 -11.13 -12.52 -5.63
C GLU A 154 -10.15 -12.53 -6.82
N PHE A 155 -9.27 -11.52 -6.88
CA PHE A 155 -8.30 -11.41 -7.95
C PHE A 155 -7.21 -12.48 -7.86
N CYS A 156 -6.78 -12.81 -6.63
CA CYS A 156 -5.87 -13.91 -6.35
C CYS A 156 -6.46 -15.25 -6.81
N CYS A 157 -7.71 -15.54 -6.46
CA CYS A 157 -8.43 -16.71 -6.93
C CYS A 157 -8.50 -16.77 -8.45
N TYR A 158 -8.86 -15.66 -9.08
CA TYR A 158 -8.98 -15.57 -10.53
C TYR A 158 -7.66 -15.85 -11.25
N LEU A 159 -6.55 -15.28 -10.77
CA LEU A 159 -5.25 -15.37 -11.43
C LEU A 159 -4.54 -16.70 -11.18
N LEU A 160 -4.63 -17.21 -9.95
CA LEU A 160 -3.82 -18.34 -9.48
C LEU A 160 -4.58 -19.67 -9.53
N ASN A 161 -5.90 -19.66 -9.76
CA ASN A 161 -6.76 -20.84 -9.62
C ASN A 161 -6.63 -21.53 -8.25
N GLU A 162 -6.47 -20.73 -7.20
CA GLU A 162 -6.36 -21.18 -5.81
C GLU A 162 -7.45 -20.52 -4.96
N THR A 163 -7.80 -21.12 -3.82
CA THR A 163 -8.66 -20.46 -2.84
C THR A 163 -7.87 -19.42 -2.07
N ALA A 164 -8.39 -18.20 -1.99
CA ALA A 164 -7.85 -17.12 -1.18
C ALA A 164 -8.99 -16.49 -0.37
N GLU A 165 -8.72 -16.29 0.92
CA GLU A 165 -9.65 -15.65 1.86
C GLU A 165 -9.12 -14.28 2.26
N PRO A 166 -9.99 -13.34 2.67
CA PRO A 166 -9.55 -12.07 3.25
C PRO A 166 -8.67 -12.33 4.49
N SER A 167 -7.42 -11.84 4.46
CA SER A 167 -6.53 -11.97 5.60
C SER A 167 -6.61 -10.78 6.55
N HIS A 168 -6.81 -9.57 6.02
CA HIS A 168 -6.76 -8.31 6.78
C HIS A 168 -5.53 -8.24 7.69
N ASN A 169 -4.41 -8.62 7.09
CA ASN A 169 -3.09 -8.63 7.69
C ASN A 169 -2.13 -8.17 6.61
N ALA A 170 -1.58 -6.96 6.81
CA ALA A 170 -0.86 -6.27 5.76
C ALA A 170 0.31 -7.09 5.17
N ILE A 171 1.00 -7.94 5.96
CA ILE A 171 2.10 -8.73 5.40
C ILE A 171 1.62 -9.89 4.51
N VAL A 172 0.47 -10.48 4.84
CA VAL A 172 -0.16 -11.52 4.03
C VAL A 172 -0.71 -10.90 2.75
N ASP A 173 -1.39 -9.76 2.85
CA ASP A 173 -2.00 -9.06 1.73
C ASP A 173 -0.93 -8.47 0.77
N ALA A 174 0.19 -7.95 1.28
CA ALA A 174 1.36 -7.60 0.46
C ALA A 174 1.94 -8.83 -0.27
N GLY A 175 1.98 -9.99 0.39
CA GLY A 175 2.41 -11.25 -0.21
C GLY A 175 1.48 -11.75 -1.31
N MET A 176 0.16 -11.70 -1.09
CA MET A 176 -0.84 -12.03 -2.11
C MET A 176 -0.75 -11.07 -3.30
N THR A 177 -0.55 -9.78 -3.04
CA THR A 177 -0.33 -8.76 -4.07
C THR A 177 0.90 -9.09 -4.91
N ALA A 178 2.00 -9.50 -4.29
CA ALA A 178 3.20 -9.94 -5.00
C ALA A 178 2.92 -11.13 -5.92
N ARG A 179 2.23 -12.16 -5.42
CA ARG A 179 1.85 -13.34 -6.22
C ARG A 179 1.00 -12.95 -7.43
N CYS A 180 -0.02 -12.11 -7.23
CA CYS A 180 -0.84 -11.58 -8.32
C CYS A 180 0.01 -10.83 -9.36
N PHE A 181 0.90 -9.94 -8.92
CA PHE A 181 1.75 -9.16 -9.82
C PHE A 181 2.66 -10.06 -10.68
N PHE A 182 3.34 -11.02 -10.05
CA PHE A 182 4.22 -11.94 -10.77
C PHE A 182 3.47 -12.86 -11.72
N GLU A 183 2.25 -13.27 -11.39
CA GLU A 183 1.40 -14.05 -12.30
C GLU A 183 0.99 -13.23 -13.54
N ILE A 184 0.57 -11.97 -13.37
CA ILE A 184 0.26 -11.08 -14.50
C ILE A 184 1.51 -10.86 -15.37
N ARG A 185 2.69 -10.72 -14.74
CA ARG A 185 3.98 -10.60 -15.44
C ARG A 185 4.32 -11.88 -16.22
N ARG A 186 4.12 -13.07 -15.63
CA ARG A 186 4.31 -14.38 -16.27
C ARG A 186 3.42 -14.54 -17.51
N GLN A 187 2.17 -14.06 -17.43
CA GLN A 187 1.22 -14.00 -18.54
C GLN A 187 1.57 -12.93 -19.59
N LYS A 188 2.65 -12.15 -19.40
CA LYS A 188 3.08 -11.02 -20.25
C LYS A 188 2.03 -9.92 -20.40
N ARG A 189 1.21 -9.71 -19.37
CA ARG A 189 0.12 -8.71 -19.35
C ARG A 189 0.51 -7.38 -18.71
N ILE A 190 1.75 -7.24 -18.26
CA ILE A 190 2.35 -5.98 -17.82
C ILE A 190 3.27 -5.45 -18.92
N THR A 191 2.85 -4.37 -19.59
CA THR A 191 3.63 -3.69 -20.64
C THR A 191 4.11 -2.33 -20.13
N GLU A 192 5.05 -1.69 -20.84
CA GLU A 192 5.45 -0.31 -20.51
C GLU A 192 4.30 0.70 -20.61
N ILE A 193 3.35 0.46 -21.52
CA ILE A 193 2.14 1.29 -21.64
C ILE A 193 1.27 1.11 -20.39
N ASP A 194 1.04 -0.14 -19.99
CA ASP A 194 0.26 -0.49 -18.80
C ASP A 194 0.87 0.10 -17.52
N LEU A 195 2.18 -0.05 -17.31
CA LEU A 195 2.89 0.56 -16.17
C LEU A 195 2.73 2.10 -16.14
N LYS A 196 2.82 2.77 -17.29
CA LYS A 196 2.65 4.23 -17.39
C LYS A 196 1.22 4.65 -17.10
N GLU A 197 0.24 3.91 -17.62
CA GLU A 197 -1.17 4.17 -17.41
C GLU A 197 -1.53 4.04 -15.93
N LYS A 198 -1.18 2.92 -15.26
CA LYS A 198 -1.52 2.71 -13.86
C LYS A 198 -0.82 3.71 -12.95
N HIS A 199 0.43 4.06 -13.23
CA HIS A 199 1.13 5.12 -12.51
C HIS A 199 0.40 6.47 -12.65
N ARG A 200 -0.01 6.88 -13.86
CA ARG A 200 -0.74 8.14 -14.08
C ARG A 200 -2.06 8.19 -13.33
N MET A 201 -2.82 7.09 -13.33
CA MET A 201 -4.10 7.01 -12.62
C MET A 201 -3.93 7.27 -11.12
N ILE A 202 -2.89 6.68 -10.52
CA ILE A 202 -2.57 6.85 -9.10
C ILE A 202 -2.03 8.25 -8.83
N ALA A 203 -1.04 8.70 -9.61
CA ALA A 203 -0.42 10.02 -9.43
C ALA A 203 -1.42 11.17 -9.57
N ALA A 204 -2.44 11.03 -10.43
CA ALA A 204 -3.50 12.02 -10.57
C ALA A 204 -4.42 12.09 -9.33
N ALA A 205 -4.59 10.97 -8.61
CA ALA A 205 -5.47 10.87 -7.46
C ALA A 205 -4.80 11.32 -6.14
N LEU A 206 -3.48 11.14 -6.01
CA LEU A 206 -2.77 11.38 -4.75
C LEU A 206 -2.67 12.84 -4.31
N HIS A 207 -3.14 13.79 -5.12
CA HIS A 207 -3.09 15.23 -4.85
C HIS A 207 -1.78 15.64 -4.16
N PHE A 208 -0.63 15.09 -4.57
CA PHE A 208 0.65 15.62 -4.11
C PHE A 208 0.62 17.08 -4.56
N PRO A 209 0.46 18.06 -3.65
CA PRO A 209 0.77 19.41 -4.07
C PRO A 209 2.21 19.25 -4.45
N VAL A 210 2.50 19.31 -5.76
CA VAL A 210 3.86 19.24 -6.31
C VAL A 210 4.67 20.00 -5.30
N LEU A 211 5.49 19.27 -4.54
CA LEU A 211 6.28 19.87 -3.48
C LEU A 211 7.13 20.85 -4.27
N LYS A 212 6.69 22.10 -4.32
CA LYS A 212 7.47 23.20 -4.85
C LYS A 212 8.55 23.32 -3.82
N SER A 213 9.57 22.49 -3.99
CA SER A 213 10.87 22.69 -3.41
C SER A 213 11.22 24.15 -3.70
N ARG A 214 11.34 24.91 -2.61
CA ARG A 214 12.15 26.11 -2.62
C ARG A 214 13.60 25.69 -2.66
#